data_AF-A0A2V6RE86-F1
#
_entry.id   AF-A0A2V6RE86-F1
#
_cell.length_a   1.000
_cell.length_b   1.000
_cell.length_c   1.000
_cell.angle_alpha   90.00
_cell.angle_beta   90.00
_cell.angle_gamma   90.00
#
_symmetry.space_group_name_H-M   'P 1'
#
loop_
_entity.id
_entity.type
_entity.pdbx_description
1 polymer ?
#
loop_
_entity_poly.entity_id
_entity_poly.type
_entity_poly.pdbx_seq_one_letter_code
_entity_poly.pdbx_strand_id
1 'polypeptide(L)' 'MIRASYTLNKILTALARQHATAERLTDDDLVGHDLSAAERAALTTGDITSLYHLGANPYLIRRVFRSRFPI' A
#
# COMPACT_ATOMS: atom_id res chain seq x y z
N MET A 1 18.84 -0.02 -7.40
CA MET A 1 17.51 -0.30 -7.98
C MET A 1 16.70 -1.02 -6.93
N ILE A 2 15.61 -0.43 -6.43
CA ILE A 2 14.74 -1.10 -5.46
C ILE A 2 14.06 -2.27 -6.18
N ARG A 3 14.10 -3.47 -5.60
CA ARG A 3 13.42 -4.63 -6.17
C ARG A 3 11.91 -4.48 -5.95
N ALA A 4 11.12 -4.61 -7.02
CA ALA A 4 9.68 -4.51 -6.90
C ALA A 4 9.11 -5.66 -6.05
N SER A 5 8.23 -5.34 -5.09
CA SER A 5 7.49 -6.34 -4.32
C SER A 5 6.23 -6.75 -5.08
N TYR A 6 6.16 -8.01 -5.50
CA TYR A 6 5.00 -8.52 -6.23
C TYR A 6 3.72 -8.49 -5.37
N THR A 7 3.83 -8.87 -4.09
CA THR A 7 2.68 -8.91 -3.16
C THR A 7 2.11 -7.52 -2.94
N LEU A 8 2.95 -6.51 -2.62
CA LEU A 8 2.49 -5.13 -2.47
C LEU A 8 1.78 -4.62 -3.73
N ASN A 9 2.40 -4.82 -4.89
CA ASN A 9 1.83 -4.33 -6.14
C ASN A 9 0.50 -5.02 -6.49
N LYS A 10 0.34 -6.29 -6.16
CA LYS A 10 -0.94 -7.02 -6.34
C LYS A 10 -2.05 -6.44 -5.47
N ILE A 11 -1.78 -6.20 -4.17
CA ILE A 11 -2.75 -5.60 -3.24
C ILE A 11 -3.16 -4.21 -3.73
N LEU A 12 -2.17 -3.34 -4.01
CA LEU A 12 -2.46 -1.97 -4.43
C LEU A 12 -3.18 -1.93 -5.78
N THR A 13 -2.91 -2.87 -6.68
CA THR A 13 -3.67 -3.00 -7.94
C THR A 13 -5.13 -3.37 -7.69
N ALA A 14 -5.40 -4.31 -6.78
CA ALA A 14 -6.76 -4.69 -6.43
C ALA A 14 -7.55 -3.51 -5.84
N LEU A 15 -6.94 -2.78 -4.90
CA LEU A 15 -7.54 -1.60 -4.29
C LEU A 15 -7.75 -0.47 -5.31
N ALA A 16 -6.75 -0.20 -6.15
CA ALA A 16 -6.85 0.82 -7.20
C ALA A 16 -7.98 0.52 -8.21
N ARG A 17 -8.25 -0.75 -8.51
CA ARG A 17 -9.34 -1.18 -9.39
C ARG A 17 -10.72 -1.00 -8.77
N GLN A 18 -10.82 -1.06 -7.44
CA GLN A 18 -12.08 -0.82 -6.74
C GLN A 18 -12.40 0.68 -6.63
N HIS A 19 -11.56 1.56 -7.18
CA HIS A 19 -11.63 3.02 -7.00
C HIS A 19 -11.63 3.45 -5.52
N ALA A 20 -11.18 2.56 -4.63
CA ALA A 20 -11.07 2.83 -3.22
C ALA A 20 -9.81 3.63 -2.95
N THR A 21 -9.96 4.77 -2.28
CA THR A 21 -8.84 5.51 -1.70
C THR A 21 -8.86 5.32 -0.20
N ALA A 22 -7.72 5.03 0.41
CA ALA A 22 -7.58 4.81 1.83
C ALA A 22 -6.44 5.64 2.41
N GLU A 23 -6.57 6.06 3.67
CA GLU A 23 -5.43 6.65 4.41
C GLU A 23 -4.52 5.55 4.96
N ARG A 24 -5.10 4.41 5.33
CA ARG A 24 -4.45 3.21 5.84
C ARG A 24 -5.32 1.99 5.53
N LEU A 25 -4.70 0.81 5.46
CA LEU A 25 -5.41 -0.46 5.35
C LEU A 25 -5.64 -1.08 6.72
N THR A 26 -6.73 -1.82 6.86
CA THR A 26 -7.03 -2.60 8.07
C THR A 26 -6.42 -3.99 7.97
N ASP A 27 -6.27 -4.68 9.10
CA ASP A 27 -5.78 -6.06 9.09
C ASP A 27 -6.67 -6.98 8.25
N ASP A 28 -7.99 -6.72 8.22
CA ASP A 28 -8.97 -7.45 7.41
C ASP A 28 -8.69 -7.34 5.91
N ASP A 29 -8.27 -6.15 5.44
CA ASP A 29 -7.86 -5.92 4.04
C ASP A 29 -6.57 -6.69 3.67
N LEU A 30 -5.81 -7.12 4.68
CA LEU A 30 -4.50 -7.76 4.53
C LEU A 30 -4.54 -9.27 4.82
N VAL A 31 -5.68 -9.82 5.25
CA VAL A 31 -5.83 -11.25 5.52
C VAL A 31 -5.59 -12.06 4.24
N GLY A 32 -4.82 -13.14 4.34
CA GLY A 32 -4.54 -14.03 3.20
C GLY A 32 -3.44 -13.55 2.25
N HIS A 33 -2.81 -12.41 2.54
CA HIS A 33 -1.61 -11.96 1.83
C HIS A 33 -0.33 -12.35 2.60
N ASP A 34 0.62 -12.94 1.88
CA ASP A 34 1.97 -13.24 2.42
C ASP A 34 2.81 -11.95 2.46
N LEU A 35 2.58 -11.15 3.51
CA LEU A 35 3.25 -9.89 3.76
C LEU A 35 4.30 -10.06 4.85
N SER A 36 5.48 -9.49 4.63
CA SER A 36 6.43 -9.29 5.71
C SER A 36 5.88 -8.31 6.76
N ALA A 37 6.44 -8.37 7.98
CA ALA A 37 6.06 -7.45 9.05
C ALA A 37 6.23 -5.97 8.64
N ALA A 38 7.27 -5.66 7.87
CA ALA A 38 7.53 -4.30 7.39
C ALA A 38 6.48 -3.83 6.36
N GLU A 39 6.07 -4.71 5.44
CA GLU A 39 5.02 -4.41 4.46
C GLU A 39 3.66 -4.21 5.14
N ARG A 40 3.30 -5.09 6.08
CA ARG A 40 2.06 -4.94 6.85
C ARG A 40 2.06 -3.65 7.67
N ALA A 41 3.16 -3.32 8.34
CA ALA A 41 3.29 -2.06 9.08
C ALA A 41 3.10 -0.85 8.15
N ALA A 42 3.79 -0.82 7.01
CA ALA A 42 3.69 0.31 6.07
C ALA A 42 2.27 0.48 5.48
N LEU A 43 1.56 -0.62 5.19
CA LEU A 43 0.17 -0.58 4.70
C LEU A 43 -0.83 -0.12 5.78
N THR A 44 -0.63 -0.55 7.03
CA THR A 44 -1.53 -0.21 8.16
C THR A 44 -1.30 1.17 8.75
N THR A 45 -0.10 1.73 8.61
CA THR A 45 0.20 3.12 8.99
C THR A 45 -0.02 4.11 7.86
N GLY A 46 -0.15 3.63 6.61
CA GLY A 46 -0.20 4.49 5.43
C GLY A 46 1.14 5.16 5.11
N ASP A 47 2.26 4.58 5.56
CA ASP A 47 3.61 5.11 5.31
C ASP A 47 4.03 4.88 3.85
N ILE A 48 3.66 5.85 3.01
CA ILE A 48 3.95 5.85 1.57
C ILE A 48 5.46 5.81 1.25
N THR A 49 6.30 6.35 2.14
CA THR A 49 7.76 6.36 1.96
C THR A 49 8.31 4.96 2.17
N SER A 50 7.89 4.30 3.24
CA SER A 50 8.25 2.91 3.50
C SER A 50 7.75 1.98 2.39
N LEU A 51 6.52 2.18 1.90
CA LEU A 51 5.99 1.41 0.76
C LEU A 51 6.86 1.55 -0.50
N TYR A 52 7.33 2.77 -0.80
CA TYR A 52 8.24 3.00 -1.92
C TYR A 52 9.56 2.23 -1.76
N HIS A 53 10.16 2.29 -0.57
CA HIS A 53 11.42 1.59 -0.29
C HIS A 53 11.29 0.06 -0.27
N LEU A 54 10.10 -0.45 0.08
CA LEU A 54 9.76 -1.88 0.02
C LEU A 54 9.41 -2.36 -1.40
N GLY A 55 9.46 -1.47 -2.41
CA GLY A 55 9.28 -1.84 -3.81
C GLY A 55 7.84 -1.81 -4.30
N ALA A 56 6.95 -1.10 -3.62
CA ALA A 56 5.65 -0.76 -4.19
C ALA A 56 5.78 0.25 -5.33
N ASN A 57 4.92 0.11 -6.33
CA ASN A 57 4.89 0.98 -7.50
C ASN A 57 4.42 2.39 -7.09
N PRO A 58 5.22 3.45 -7.33
CA PRO A 58 4.86 4.83 -6.99
C PRO A 58 3.50 5.28 -7.51
N TYR A 59 3.10 4.81 -8.71
CA TYR A 59 1.80 5.11 -9.28
C TYR A 59 0.65 4.53 -8.45
N LEU A 60 0.78 3.27 -8.04
CA LEU A 60 -0.23 2.59 -7.25
C LEU A 60 -0.32 3.18 -5.84
N ILE A 61 0.81 3.55 -5.23
CA ILE A 61 0.83 4.26 -3.94
C ILE A 61 0.01 5.54 -4.03
N ARG A 62 0.25 6.40 -5.02
CA ARG A 62 -0.49 7.66 -5.23
C ARG A 62 -1.96 7.46 -5.56
N ARG A 63 -2.31 6.32 -6.17
CA ARG A 63 -3.68 6.00 -6.57
C ARG A 63 -4.51 5.51 -5.38
N VAL A 64 -3.93 4.71 -4.50
CA VAL A 64 -4.60 4.11 -3.33
C VAL A 64 -4.53 5.03 -2.12
N PHE A 65 -3.35 5.54 -1.79
CA PHE A 65 -3.14 6.39 -0.62
C PHE A 65 -3.29 7.85 -0.99
N ARG A 66 -4.36 8.47 -0.48
CA ARG A 66 -4.55 9.92 -0.53
C ARG A 66 -4.35 10.50 0.85
N SER A 67 -3.40 11.42 0.96
CA SER A 67 -3.30 12.27 2.13
C SER A 67 -4.56 13.14 2.22
N ARG A 68 -5.24 13.14 3.37
CA ARG A 68 -6.20 14.20 3.67
C ARG A 68 -5.42 15.50 3.70
N PHE A 69 -5.80 16.44 2.83
CA PHE A 69 -5.44 17.82 3.09
C PHE A 69 -6.06 18.19 4.44
N PRO A 70 -5.26 18.58 5.45
CA PRO A 70 -5.83 19.16 6.66
C PRO A 70 -6.55 20.44 6.22
N ILE A 71 -7.85 20.51 6.50
CA ILE A 71 -8.68 21.71 6.32
C ILE A 71 -8.55 22.54 7.60
#